data_AF-A0A3B0YEF3-F1
#
_entry.id   AF-A0A3B0YEF3-F1
#
_cell.length_a   1.000
_cell.length_b   1.000
_cell.length_c   1.000
_cell.angle_alpha   90.00
_cell.angle_beta   90.00
_cell.angle_gamma   90.00
#
_symmetry.space_group_name_H-M   'P 1'
#
loop_
_entity.id
_entity.type
_entity.pdbx_description
1 polymer ?
#
loop_
_entity_poly.entity_id
_entity_poly.type
_entity_poly.pdbx_seq_one_letter_code
_entity_poly.pdbx_strand_id
1 'polypeptide(L)'
;MQIQKTAIQDGFTLIELMIVIAIIGILAAIALPAYQGYIKSAKVIGLVEHQVTALRLVKAENIKMTGGALCVDVLNQLNEGGKQAIGSSTGSTDAFASSGGVAGQVVISGLNSGCPSVGSAVSITVNLAYGTIASDYPGGNAPAALTFTPE
;
A
#
# COMPACT_ATOMS: atom_id res chain seq x y z
N MET A 1 -32.21 54.96 30.15
CA MET A 1 -32.09 53.52 30.42
C MET A 1 -32.28 52.81 29.08
N GLN A 2 -31.20 52.32 28.45
CA GLN A 2 -31.29 51.62 27.17
C GLN A 2 -31.62 50.14 27.41
N ILE A 3 -32.74 49.67 26.84
CA ILE A 3 -33.13 48.27 26.88
C ILE A 3 -32.31 47.55 25.81
N GLN A 4 -31.28 46.80 26.23
CA GLN A 4 -30.55 45.93 25.32
C GLN A 4 -31.47 44.76 24.93
N LYS A 5 -31.76 44.66 23.64
CA LYS A 5 -32.58 43.60 23.04
C LYS A 5 -31.77 42.29 23.08
N THR A 6 -32.10 41.40 24.02
CA THR A 6 -31.50 40.06 24.09
C THR A 6 -31.81 39.32 22.80
N ALA A 7 -30.79 38.94 22.03
CA ALA A 7 -30.96 38.11 20.84
C ALA A 7 -31.46 36.73 21.28
N ILE A 8 -32.60 36.31 20.75
CA ILE A 8 -33.14 34.96 20.95
C ILE A 8 -32.15 34.01 20.27
N GLN A 9 -31.51 33.13 21.04
CA GLN A 9 -30.71 32.05 20.49
C GLN A 9 -31.67 30.97 20.00
N ASP A 10 -31.91 30.93 18.69
CA ASP A 10 -32.65 29.85 18.04
C ASP A 10 -31.84 28.55 18.14
N GLY A 11 -32.29 27.65 19.02
CA GLY A 11 -31.70 26.33 19.20
C GLY A 11 -32.19 25.34 18.13
N PHE A 12 -31.35 24.36 17.81
CA PHE A 12 -31.67 23.29 16.87
C PHE A 12 -32.77 22.38 17.43
N THR A 13 -33.79 22.06 16.64
CA THR A 13 -34.90 21.21 17.10
C THR A 13 -34.56 19.72 17.02
N LEU A 14 -35.15 18.91 17.89
CA LEU A 14 -34.99 17.45 17.85
C LEU A 14 -35.50 16.84 16.54
N ILE A 15 -36.54 17.46 15.94
CA ILE A 15 -37.10 16.99 14.68
C ILE A 15 -36.18 17.28 13.49
N GLU A 16 -35.51 18.44 13.47
CA GLU A 16 -34.48 18.73 12.47
C GLU A 16 -33.33 17.72 12.57
N LEU A 17 -32.92 17.37 13.79
CA LEU A 17 -31.84 16.42 14.01
C LEU A 17 -32.23 14.99 13.57
N MET A 18 -33.48 14.57 13.79
CA MET A 18 -33.97 13.28 13.32
C MET A 18 -33.98 13.17 11.79
N ILE A 19 -34.41 14.23 11.10
CA ILE A 19 -34.45 14.23 9.62
C ILE A 19 -33.02 14.21 9.06
N VAL A 20 -32.08 14.96 9.65
CA VAL A 20 -30.68 14.96 9.22
C VAL A 20 -30.06 13.57 9.35
N ILE A 21 -30.28 12.88 10.47
CA ILE A 21 -29.78 11.50 10.66
C ILE A 21 -30.40 10.54 9.63
N ALA A 22 -31.70 10.68 9.34
CA ALA A 22 -32.37 9.83 8.35
C ALA A 22 -31.74 10.00 6.95
N ILE A 23 -31.45 11.23 6.53
CA ILE A 23 -30.80 11.51 5.24
C ILE A 23 -29.36 10.97 5.21
N ILE A 24 -28.58 11.20 6.27
CA ILE A 24 -27.21 10.68 6.38
C ILE A 24 -27.20 9.15 6.32
N GLY A 25 -28.18 8.49 6.95
CA GLY A 25 -28.33 7.04 6.90
C GLY A 25 -28.52 6.49 5.48
N ILE A 26 -29.37 7.13 4.68
CA ILE A 26 -29.60 6.75 3.28
C ILE A 26 -28.33 6.95 2.45
N LEU A 27 -27.66 8.09 2.62
CA LEU A 27 -26.42 8.39 1.89
C LEU A 27 -25.31 7.40 2.26
N ALA A 28 -25.15 7.09 3.55
CA ALA A 28 -24.12 6.16 4.05
C ALA A 28 -24.34 4.74 3.52
N ALA A 29 -25.60 4.28 3.41
CA ALA A 29 -25.94 2.95 2.90
C ALA A 29 -25.48 2.74 1.45
N ILE A 30 -25.48 3.79 0.62
CA ILE A 30 -25.03 3.74 -0.77
C ILE A 30 -23.53 4.05 -0.90
N ALA A 31 -23.05 5.06 -0.15
CA ALA A 31 -21.68 5.54 -0.24
C ALA A 31 -20.66 4.51 0.26
N LEU A 32 -20.95 3.80 1.36
CA LEU A 32 -20.01 2.85 1.95
C LEU A 32 -19.64 1.68 1.01
N PRO A 33 -20.58 0.93 0.42
CA PRO A 33 -20.22 -0.14 -0.53
C PRO A 33 -19.54 0.39 -1.78
N ALA A 34 -19.93 1.57 -2.29
CA ALA A 34 -19.29 2.20 -3.44
C ALA A 34 -17.81 2.57 -3.16
N TYR A 35 -17.52 3.08 -1.95
CA TYR A 35 -16.15 3.48 -1.57
C TYR A 35 -15.21 2.28 -1.37
N GLN A 36 -15.74 1.11 -0.99
CA GLN A 36 -14.93 -0.10 -0.85
C GLN A 36 -14.21 -0.47 -2.16
N GLY A 37 -14.87 -0.33 -3.31
CA GLY A 37 -14.24 -0.59 -4.62
C GLY A 37 -13.05 0.33 -4.90
N TYR A 38 -13.16 1.61 -4.55
CA TYR A 38 -12.07 2.58 -4.69
C TYR A 38 -10.85 2.19 -3.84
N ILE A 39 -11.07 1.82 -2.58
CA ILE A 39 -10.00 1.38 -1.67
C ILE A 39 -9.29 0.13 -2.19
N LYS A 40 -10.03 -0.84 -2.76
CA LYS A 40 -9.44 -2.04 -3.36
C LYS A 40 -8.55 -1.70 -4.55
N SER A 41 -9.02 -0.87 -5.47
CA SER A 41 -8.23 -0.41 -6.61
C SER A 41 -6.99 0.35 -6.17
N ALA A 42 -7.09 1.22 -5.17
CA ALA A 42 -5.96 1.95 -4.63
C ALA A 42 -4.87 1.02 -4.05
N LYS A 43 -5.28 -0.04 -3.32
CA LYS A 43 -4.35 -1.06 -2.81
C LYS A 43 -3.61 -1.78 -3.94
N VAL A 44 -4.33 -2.21 -4.98
CA VAL A 44 -3.74 -2.91 -6.12
C VAL A 44 -2.74 -2.01 -6.86
N ILE A 45 -3.09 -0.74 -7.10
CA ILE A 45 -2.21 0.22 -7.77
C ILE A 45 -0.93 0.44 -6.96
N GLY A 46 -1.05 0.70 -5.66
CA GLY A 46 0.13 0.90 -4.79
C GLY A 46 1.03 -0.33 -4.76
N LEU A 47 0.46 -1.54 -4.75
CA LEU A 47 1.23 -2.78 -4.73
C LEU A 47 2.03 -3.02 -6.02
N VAL A 48 1.42 -2.73 -7.18
CA VAL A 48 2.11 -2.78 -8.48
C VAL A 48 3.19 -1.70 -8.56
N GLU A 49 2.94 -0.50 -8.04
CA GLU A 49 3.92 0.57 -7.97
C GLU A 49 5.15 0.17 -7.13
N HIS A 50 4.93 -0.45 -5.98
CA HIS A 50 6.00 -0.99 -5.15
C HIS A 50 6.82 -2.04 -5.93
N GLN A 51 6.17 -2.98 -6.60
CA GLN A 51 6.87 -4.02 -7.39
C GLN A 51 7.73 -3.43 -8.51
N VAL A 52 7.22 -2.44 -9.25
CA VAL A 52 7.97 -1.78 -10.32
C VAL A 52 9.15 -0.97 -9.76
N THR A 53 8.96 -0.32 -8.61
CA THR A 53 10.03 0.42 -7.93
C THR A 53 11.16 -0.51 -7.49
N ALA A 54 10.83 -1.67 -6.89
CA ALA A 54 11.81 -2.70 -6.57
C ALA A 54 12.57 -3.18 -7.80
N LEU A 55 11.87 -3.45 -8.90
CA LEU A 55 12.51 -3.89 -10.16
C LEU A 55 13.53 -2.86 -10.67
N ARG A 56 13.16 -1.58 -10.67
CA ARG A 56 14.05 -0.51 -11.15
C ARG A 56 15.31 -0.40 -10.30
N LEU A 57 15.15 -0.43 -8.97
CA LEU A 57 16.28 -0.29 -8.07
C LEU A 57 17.21 -1.51 -8.14
N VAL A 58 16.66 -2.73 -8.04
CA VAL A 58 17.47 -3.95 -8.09
C VAL A 58 18.25 -4.03 -9.41
N LYS A 59 17.63 -3.65 -10.54
CA LYS A 59 18.34 -3.58 -11.82
C LYS A 59 19.45 -2.52 -11.81
N ALA A 60 19.22 -1.35 -11.22
CA ALA A 60 20.24 -0.31 -11.09
C ALA A 60 21.43 -0.78 -10.23
N GLU A 61 21.18 -1.44 -9.11
CA GLU A 61 22.24 -1.99 -8.24
C GLU A 61 23.01 -3.13 -8.92
N ASN A 62 22.34 -3.94 -9.74
CA ASN A 62 23.04 -4.96 -10.54
C ASN A 62 24.04 -4.34 -11.53
N ILE A 63 23.65 -3.30 -12.25
CA ILE A 63 24.55 -2.63 -13.20
C ILE A 63 25.77 -2.04 -12.47
N LYS A 64 25.57 -1.47 -11.28
CA LYS A 64 26.67 -0.97 -10.43
C LYS A 64 27.64 -2.09 -10.06
N MET A 65 27.11 -3.25 -9.68
CA MET A 65 27.92 -4.41 -9.30
C MET A 65 28.72 -5.01 -10.45
N THR A 66 28.13 -5.13 -11.64
CA THR A 66 28.87 -5.56 -12.84
C THR A 66 30.01 -4.58 -13.18
N GLY A 67 29.83 -3.30 -12.86
CA GLY A 67 30.86 -2.26 -12.97
C GLY A 67 31.89 -2.21 -11.83
N GLY A 68 31.85 -3.15 -10.87
CA GLY A 68 32.76 -3.20 -9.72
C GLY A 68 32.52 -2.16 -8.64
N ALA A 69 31.38 -1.45 -8.67
CA ALA A 69 31.00 -0.51 -7.63
C ALA A 69 30.38 -1.23 -6.42
N LEU A 70 30.47 -0.60 -5.25
CA LEU A 70 29.82 -1.08 -4.03
C LEU A 70 28.28 -0.94 -4.17
N CYS A 71 27.57 -1.99 -3.78
CA CYS A 71 26.12 -1.99 -3.69
C CYS A 71 25.65 -1.44 -2.33
N VAL A 72 24.51 -0.75 -2.34
CA VAL A 72 23.77 -0.37 -1.13
C VAL A 72 22.68 -1.40 -0.86
N ASP A 73 22.40 -1.70 0.41
CA ASP A 73 21.32 -2.62 0.78
C ASP A 73 19.99 -2.16 0.14
N VAL A 74 19.50 -2.96 -0.81
CA VAL A 74 18.32 -2.68 -1.61
C VAL A 74 17.08 -2.57 -0.74
N LEU A 75 16.95 -3.41 0.29
CA LEU A 75 15.77 -3.42 1.15
C LEU A 75 15.72 -2.14 1.98
N ASN A 76 16.85 -1.75 2.56
CA ASN A 76 16.94 -0.51 3.32
C ASN A 76 16.58 0.68 2.44
N GLN A 77 17.17 0.77 1.24
CA GLN A 77 16.91 1.87 0.32
C GLN A 77 15.46 1.92 -0.16
N LEU A 78 14.83 0.77 -0.42
CA LEU A 78 13.42 0.72 -0.81
C LEU A 78 12.46 1.10 0.32
N ASN A 79 12.82 0.75 1.56
CA ASN A 79 12.02 1.05 2.75
C ASN A 79 12.31 2.44 3.34
N GLU A 80 13.24 3.20 2.76
CA GLU A 80 13.47 4.60 3.13
C GLU A 80 12.15 5.39 3.10
N GLY A 81 11.95 6.20 4.15
CA GLY A 81 10.69 6.92 4.37
C GLY A 81 9.56 6.09 4.99
N GLY A 82 9.86 4.88 5.47
CA GLY A 82 8.91 4.08 6.26
C GLY A 82 7.76 3.50 5.43
N LYS A 83 8.05 3.08 4.19
CA LYS A 83 7.04 2.46 3.31
C LYS A 83 6.52 1.18 3.95
N GLN A 84 5.20 1.03 4.03
CA GLN A 84 4.54 -0.09 4.68
C GLN A 84 3.89 -1.02 3.65
N ALA A 85 3.82 -2.32 3.98
CA ALA A 85 3.12 -3.31 3.18
C ALA A 85 1.63 -2.98 3.06
N ILE A 86 1.11 -3.12 1.84
CA ILE A 86 -0.29 -2.81 1.52
C ILE A 86 -1.19 -3.86 2.18
N GLY A 87 -2.07 -3.47 3.10
CA GLY A 87 -2.96 -4.43 3.76
C GLY A 87 -2.38 -5.09 5.02
N SER A 88 -1.26 -4.58 5.54
CA SER A 88 -0.82 -4.88 6.90
C SER A 88 -1.89 -4.43 7.92
N SER A 89 -2.36 -5.36 8.77
CA SER A 89 -3.29 -5.06 9.86
C SER A 89 -2.58 -4.50 11.10
N THR A 90 -1.25 -4.58 11.16
CA THR A 90 -0.42 -4.17 12.29
C THR A 90 0.39 -2.90 12.05
N GLY A 91 0.33 -2.30 10.86
CA GLY A 91 0.80 -0.93 10.59
C GLY A 91 2.31 -0.67 10.77
N SER A 92 3.13 -1.71 10.90
CA SER A 92 4.57 -1.59 11.20
C SER A 92 5.43 -2.62 10.45
N THR A 93 4.96 -3.07 9.29
CA THR A 93 5.67 -4.04 8.47
C THR A 93 6.06 -3.41 7.15
N ASP A 94 7.36 -3.38 6.90
CA ASP A 94 7.98 -2.81 5.71
C ASP A 94 7.36 -3.30 4.40
N ALA A 95 7.26 -2.40 3.42
CA ALA A 95 6.73 -2.69 2.09
C ALA A 95 7.59 -3.70 1.33
N PHE A 96 8.91 -3.74 1.61
CA PHE A 96 9.86 -4.60 0.93
C PHE A 96 10.60 -5.50 1.93
N ALA A 97 10.77 -6.78 1.60
CA ALA A 97 11.52 -7.72 2.43
C ALA A 97 12.18 -8.83 1.60
N SER A 98 13.12 -9.55 2.20
CA SER A 98 13.80 -10.70 1.58
C SER A 98 13.03 -12.01 1.75
N SER A 99 12.06 -12.02 2.68
CA SER A 99 11.12 -13.10 2.92
C SER A 99 9.72 -12.52 3.17
N GLY A 100 8.68 -13.20 2.69
CA GLY A 100 7.30 -12.73 2.83
C GLY A 100 6.76 -12.97 4.23
N GLY A 101 6.45 -11.89 4.97
CA GLY A 101 5.85 -11.95 6.31
C GLY A 101 4.37 -11.59 6.35
N VAL A 102 3.96 -10.58 5.57
CA VAL A 102 2.58 -10.05 5.57
C VAL A 102 2.02 -9.87 4.16
N ALA A 103 0.69 -9.79 4.06
CA ALA A 103 0.00 -9.51 2.82
C ALA A 103 0.42 -8.13 2.27
N GLY A 104 0.66 -8.07 0.96
CA GLY A 104 0.97 -6.86 0.19
C GLY A 104 2.38 -6.34 0.39
N GLN A 105 3.27 -7.20 0.90
CA GLN A 105 4.70 -6.99 0.90
C GLN A 105 5.29 -7.44 -0.45
N VAL A 106 6.21 -6.67 -0.99
CA VAL A 106 7.02 -7.06 -2.14
C VAL A 106 8.25 -7.79 -1.64
N VAL A 107 8.35 -9.07 -2.00
CA VAL A 107 9.43 -9.96 -1.61
C VAL A 107 10.51 -9.98 -2.69
N ILE A 108 11.74 -9.67 -2.31
CA ILE A 108 12.92 -9.68 -3.18
C ILE A 108 13.86 -10.79 -2.70
N SER A 109 13.86 -11.92 -3.40
CA SER A 109 14.68 -13.08 -3.05
C SER A 109 15.88 -13.21 -3.98
N GLY A 110 16.96 -13.83 -3.51
CA GLY A 110 18.23 -13.93 -4.25
C GLY A 110 19.23 -12.81 -3.96
N LEU A 111 19.01 -12.04 -2.89
CA LEU A 111 19.97 -11.05 -2.40
C LEU A 111 20.94 -11.70 -1.40
N ASN A 112 22.21 -11.34 -1.49
CA ASN A 112 23.25 -11.62 -0.51
C ASN A 112 23.55 -10.34 0.29
N SER A 113 23.28 -10.35 1.60
CA SER A 113 23.51 -9.19 2.46
C SER A 113 22.83 -7.90 1.96
N GLY A 114 21.62 -8.02 1.40
CA GLY A 114 20.84 -6.91 0.84
C GLY A 114 21.19 -6.52 -0.60
N CYS A 115 22.22 -7.15 -1.19
CA CYS A 115 22.70 -6.85 -2.53
C CYS A 115 22.46 -8.00 -3.50
N PRO A 116 22.17 -7.74 -4.78
CA PRO A 116 22.12 -8.83 -5.76
C PRO A 116 23.52 -9.41 -6.00
N SER A 117 23.66 -10.49 -6.76
CA SER A 117 24.99 -11.06 -7.07
C SER A 117 25.03 -11.49 -8.52
N VAL A 118 26.14 -11.19 -9.20
CA VAL A 118 26.34 -11.55 -10.62
C VAL A 118 26.15 -13.07 -10.79
N GLY A 119 25.36 -13.45 -11.78
CA GLY A 119 25.02 -14.86 -12.06
C GLY A 119 24.00 -15.50 -11.10
N SER A 120 23.56 -14.83 -10.04
CA SER A 120 22.54 -15.35 -9.11
C SER A 120 21.17 -14.76 -9.42
N ALA A 121 20.19 -15.62 -9.70
CA ALA A 121 18.83 -15.17 -10.01
C ALA A 121 18.22 -14.36 -8.86
N VAL A 122 17.65 -13.20 -9.20
CA VAL A 122 16.87 -12.37 -8.29
C VAL A 122 15.40 -12.45 -8.71
N SER A 123 14.52 -12.73 -7.76
CA SER A 123 13.08 -12.82 -7.99
C SER A 123 12.32 -11.79 -7.15
N ILE A 124 11.45 -11.03 -7.80
CA ILE A 124 10.58 -10.05 -7.17
C ILE A 124 9.14 -10.56 -7.25
N THR A 125 8.58 -10.91 -6.10
CA THR A 125 7.24 -11.49 -5.97
C THR A 125 6.42 -10.64 -5.01
N VAL A 126 5.10 -10.68 -5.16
CA VAL A 126 4.19 -10.05 -4.20
C VAL A 126 3.67 -11.11 -3.24
N ASN A 127 3.81 -10.88 -1.93
CA ASN A 127 3.20 -11.74 -0.93
C ASN A 127 1.71 -11.43 -0.82
N LEU A 128 0.87 -12.44 -1.00
CA LEU A 128 -0.57 -12.30 -1.09
C LEU A 128 -1.28 -12.97 0.08
N ALA A 129 -0.64 -13.03 1.26
CA ALA A 129 -1.16 -13.74 2.42
C ALA A 129 -2.68 -13.54 2.56
N TYR A 130 -3.39 -14.67 2.52
CA TYR A 130 -4.76 -14.82 2.04
C TYR A 130 -5.80 -13.92 2.74
N GLY A 131 -6.79 -13.45 1.96
CA GLY A 131 -8.10 -13.02 2.48
C GLY A 131 -8.58 -11.62 2.10
N THR A 132 -7.69 -10.72 1.68
CA THR A 132 -8.12 -9.35 1.28
C THR A 132 -7.53 -8.91 -0.05
N ILE A 133 -6.21 -8.97 -0.24
CA ILE A 133 -5.56 -8.36 -1.41
C ILE A 133 -5.59 -9.23 -2.66
N ALA A 134 -5.50 -10.57 -2.52
CA ALA A 134 -5.55 -11.48 -3.67
C ALA A 134 -6.90 -11.40 -4.41
N SER A 135 -8.01 -11.24 -3.67
CA SER A 135 -9.35 -11.03 -4.21
C SER A 135 -9.60 -9.60 -4.70
N ASP A 136 -8.75 -8.65 -4.29
CA ASP A 136 -8.85 -7.26 -4.74
C ASP A 136 -8.22 -7.09 -6.15
N TYR A 137 -7.42 -8.05 -6.61
CA TYR A 137 -6.89 -8.07 -7.99
C TYR A 137 -7.98 -8.39 -9.03
N PRO A 138 -8.04 -7.64 -10.14
CA PRO A 138 -8.96 -7.94 -11.23
C PRO A 138 -8.66 -9.31 -11.83
N GLY A 139 -9.67 -10.19 -11.85
CA GLY A 139 -9.53 -11.57 -12.32
C GLY A 139 -8.96 -12.56 -11.29
N GLY A 140 -8.70 -12.13 -10.05
CA GLY A 140 -8.23 -13.01 -8.97
C GLY A 140 -6.78 -13.47 -9.08
N ASN A 141 -6.05 -13.00 -10.10
CA ASN A 141 -4.67 -13.37 -10.35
C ASN A 141 -3.76 -12.20 -9.96
N ALA A 142 -2.88 -12.44 -9.00
CA ALA A 142 -1.85 -11.48 -8.62
C ALA A 142 -0.78 -11.30 -9.71
N PRO A 143 0.02 -10.21 -9.65
CA PRO A 143 1.09 -10.00 -10.60
C PRO A 143 2.08 -11.16 -10.56
N ALA A 144 2.50 -11.58 -11.75
CA ALA A 144 3.50 -12.63 -11.90
C ALA A 144 4.80 -12.26 -11.19
N ALA A 145 5.51 -13.27 -10.69
CA ALA A 145 6.86 -13.11 -10.19
C ALA A 145 7.78 -12.63 -11.34
N LEU A 146 8.60 -11.63 -11.05
CA LEU A 146 9.58 -11.10 -11.99
C LEU A 146 10.94 -11.66 -11.59
N THR A 147 11.44 -12.62 -12.37
CA THR A 147 12.75 -13.24 -12.13
C THR A 147 13.71 -12.85 -13.23
N PHE A 148 14.93 -12.50 -12.85
CA PHE A 148 16.01 -12.22 -13.78
C PHE A 148 17.34 -12.64 -13.17
N THR A 149 18.28 -12.99 -14.03
CA THR A 149 19.66 -13.29 -13.67
C THR A 149 20.53 -12.08 -14.03
N PRO A 150 21.22 -11.48 -13.05
CA PRO A 150 22.20 -10.45 -13.34
C PRO A 150 23.33 -11.01 -14.21
N GLU A 151 23.60 -10.35 -15.33
CA GLU A 151 24.73 -10.64 -16.22
C GLU A 151 26.01 -9.92 -15.80
#